data_AF-A0A1Q7D2L5-F1
#
_entry.id   AF-A0A1Q7D2L5-F1
#
_cell.length_a   1.000
_cell.length_b   1.000
_cell.length_c   1.000
_cell.angle_alpha   90.00
_cell.angle_beta   90.00
_cell.angle_gamma   90.00
#
_symmetry.space_group_name_H-M   'P 1'
#
loop_
_entity.id
_entity.type
_entity.pdbx_description
1 polymer ?
#
loop_
_entity_poly.entity_id
_entity_poly.type
_entity_poly.pdbx_seq_one_letter_code
_entity_poly.pdbx_strand_id
1 'polypeptide(L)'
;MLGCAVGLVLIEVALRLQQSSRDGVRNQFVEDRGLLHHRLRPHFDGVVRGARFTTNSRGLRDREFAVPKPVGVFRIAVLGDSFTEGSGLTDAEAMPKRLEARLRQRSCGTGVEVVNAGVSSYSPILYYLHLKHVVAPLQPDLVVLNVDMTDVHEDMIRTEIASLDAQGLPVAVPANRRLESAQTLLPILPPALRGLEAPIARLAVYQRLRRSSVGHWLVGRPLVDAAAMEQRGLVGDLRYDPMAITRDLETEQIHRAWALSGRYIRGISDLARSLGARFVTNSRGLRDREFAVPKPVGVFRIAVLGDSFTEGSGLTDAEAMPKRLEARLRQRSCGTGVEVVNAGVSSYSPILYYLHLKHVVAPLQPDLVVLNVDMTDVHEDMIRTEIASLDAQGLPVAVPANRRLESAQTLLPILPPALRGLEAPIARLAVYQRLRRSSVGHWLVGRPLVDAAAMEQRGLVGDLRYDPMAITRDLETEQIHRAWALSGRYIRGISDLARSLGARFVLVTYPHAHQVSATASPAGRNSVGMRPRLYASERPFKILEALGARHGFPVINLLALFRHREAVDGPLFRYEDMHHTAKGADVFAEGVLTGLREHRLVTCAG
;
A
#
# COMPACT_ATOMS: atom_id res chain seq x y z
N MET A 1 -34.37 12.83 33.71
CA MET A 1 -33.07 12.41 33.14
C MET A 1 -33.20 11.89 31.71
N LEU A 2 -34.00 10.86 31.43
CA LEU A 2 -34.15 10.29 30.07
C LEU A 2 -34.70 11.28 29.03
N GLY A 3 -35.72 12.07 29.36
CA GLY A 3 -36.34 13.04 28.44
C GLY A 3 -35.41 14.18 28.01
N CYS A 4 -34.53 14.65 28.91
CA CYS A 4 -33.53 15.67 28.59
C CYS A 4 -32.44 15.12 27.66
N ALA A 5 -32.02 13.87 27.84
CA ALA A 5 -31.04 13.22 26.97
C ALA A 5 -31.59 13.02 25.55
N VAL A 6 -32.85 12.57 25.43
CA VAL A 6 -33.52 12.43 24.12
C VAL A 6 -33.69 13.79 23.43
N GLY A 7 -34.07 14.84 24.17
CA GLY A 7 -34.17 16.20 23.63
C GLY A 7 -32.84 16.74 23.09
N LEU A 8 -31.73 16.52 23.82
CA LEU A 8 -30.40 16.94 23.38
C LEU A 8 -29.93 16.19 22.12
N VAL A 9 -30.25 14.90 22.01
CA VAL A 9 -29.96 14.10 20.80
C VAL A 9 -30.76 14.61 19.60
N LEU A 10 -32.04 14.92 19.78
CA LEU A 10 -32.89 15.45 18.69
C LEU A 10 -32.42 16.84 18.22
N ILE A 11 -32.01 17.71 19.15
CA ILE A 11 -31.43 19.02 18.83
C ILE A 11 -30.10 18.86 18.06
N GLU A 12 -29.24 17.94 18.48
CA GLU A 12 -27.98 17.62 17.81
C GLU A 12 -28.21 17.15 16.36
N VAL A 13 -29.18 16.26 16.15
CA VAL A 13 -29.57 15.76 14.82
C VAL A 13 -30.14 16.89 13.96
N ALA A 14 -31.05 17.71 14.50
CA ALA A 14 -31.64 18.83 13.78
C ALA A 14 -30.59 19.88 13.36
N LEU A 15 -29.65 20.21 14.25
CA LEU A 15 -28.56 21.15 13.96
C LEU A 15 -27.63 20.63 12.86
N ARG A 16 -27.37 19.32 12.80
CA ARG A 16 -26.56 18.70 11.74
C ARG A 16 -27.25 18.78 10.37
N LEU A 17 -28.57 18.61 10.32
CA LEU A 17 -29.35 18.66 9.08
C LEU A 17 -29.50 20.09 8.51
N GLN A 18 -29.60 21.10 9.37
CA GLN A 18 -29.88 22.48 8.95
C GLN A 18 -28.66 23.23 8.35
N GLN A 19 -27.48 22.63 8.38
CA GLN A 19 -26.21 23.36 8.33
C GLN A 19 -25.39 23.20 7.04
N SER A 20 -25.98 22.64 5.98
CA SER A 20 -25.31 22.35 4.71
C SER A 20 -25.00 23.58 3.81
N SER A 21 -25.16 24.82 4.28
CA SER A 21 -24.85 25.98 3.43
C SER A 21 -24.29 27.17 4.20
N ARG A 22 -23.29 27.81 3.57
CA ARG A 22 -22.55 29.06 3.87
C ARG A 22 -21.12 28.84 4.34
N ASP A 23 -20.15 29.36 3.58
CA ASP A 23 -18.81 29.76 4.04
C ASP A 23 -18.03 30.55 2.94
N GLY A 24 -17.99 31.89 3.00
CA GLY A 24 -16.85 32.81 2.70
C GLY A 24 -16.09 32.90 1.35
N VAL A 25 -15.28 33.98 1.25
CA VAL A 25 -14.41 34.42 0.13
C VAL A 25 -13.34 33.40 -0.30
N ARG A 26 -12.86 32.54 0.61
CA ARG A 26 -11.87 31.46 0.31
C ARG A 26 -12.41 30.40 -0.67
N ASN A 27 -13.73 30.33 -0.91
CA ASN A 27 -14.33 29.45 -1.92
C ASN A 27 -14.13 29.95 -3.36
N GLN A 28 -13.59 31.15 -3.59
CA GLN A 28 -13.38 31.65 -4.95
C GLN A 28 -12.32 30.81 -5.70
N PHE A 29 -11.29 30.32 -5.00
CA PHE A 29 -10.14 29.62 -5.59
C PHE A 29 -9.80 28.28 -4.93
N VAL A 30 -10.66 27.75 -4.04
CA VAL A 30 -10.47 26.45 -3.37
C VAL A 30 -11.74 25.58 -3.51
N GLU A 31 -11.59 24.31 -3.88
CA GLU A 31 -12.65 23.30 -3.99
C GLU A 31 -12.26 21.94 -3.37
N ASP A 32 -13.13 20.92 -3.49
CA ASP A 32 -13.00 19.56 -2.91
C ASP A 32 -13.01 19.48 -1.37
N ARG A 33 -14.11 18.94 -0.82
CA ARG A 33 -14.32 18.77 0.62
C ARG A 33 -14.39 17.31 1.06
N GLY A 34 -14.14 16.37 0.15
CA GLY A 34 -14.32 14.94 0.39
C GLY A 34 -13.00 14.19 0.53
N LEU A 35 -12.01 14.50 -0.33
CA LEU A 35 -10.76 13.75 -0.40
C LEU A 35 -9.58 14.49 0.26
N LEU A 36 -9.30 15.73 -0.14
CA LEU A 36 -8.08 16.47 0.22
C LEU A 36 -8.26 17.52 1.32
N HIS A 37 -9.37 17.51 2.05
CA HIS A 37 -9.86 18.59 2.91
C HIS A 37 -10.19 19.88 2.14
N HIS A 38 -9.29 20.30 1.25
CA HIS A 38 -9.42 21.38 0.31
C HIS A 38 -8.34 21.25 -0.77
N ARG A 39 -8.58 21.76 -1.98
CA ARG A 39 -7.58 21.89 -3.06
C ARG A 39 -7.79 23.18 -3.83
N LEU A 40 -6.80 23.70 -4.53
CA LEU A 40 -7.00 24.87 -5.38
C LEU A 40 -7.94 24.52 -6.55
N ARG A 41 -8.77 25.49 -6.97
CA ARG A 41 -9.67 25.34 -8.11
C ARG A 41 -8.87 25.28 -9.40
N PRO A 42 -9.15 24.33 -10.31
CA PRO A 42 -8.58 24.32 -11.64
C PRO A 42 -8.86 25.62 -12.40
N HIS A 43 -7.89 26.06 -13.20
CA HIS A 43 -8.02 27.21 -14.09
C HIS A 43 -8.43 28.52 -13.40
N PHE A 44 -8.14 28.66 -12.11
CA PHE A 44 -8.30 29.94 -11.43
C PHE A 44 -7.25 30.93 -11.94
N ASP A 45 -7.67 32.15 -12.28
CA ASP A 45 -6.83 33.32 -12.52
C ASP A 45 -7.44 34.49 -11.76
N GLY A 46 -6.69 35.08 -10.84
CA GLY A 46 -7.16 36.20 -10.04
C GLY A 46 -6.07 36.79 -9.15
N VAL A 47 -6.48 37.70 -8.27
CA VAL A 47 -5.59 38.32 -7.28
C VAL A 47 -5.87 37.75 -5.91
N VAL A 48 -4.86 37.15 -5.29
CA VAL A 48 -4.92 36.61 -3.93
C VAL A 48 -3.82 37.26 -3.10
N ARG A 49 -4.19 37.88 -1.98
CA ARG A 49 -3.25 38.61 -1.08
C ARG A 49 -2.38 39.65 -1.82
N GLY A 50 -2.95 40.32 -2.82
CA GLY A 50 -2.28 41.39 -3.57
C GLY A 50 -1.38 40.93 -4.72
N ALA A 51 -1.21 39.63 -4.94
CA ALA A 51 -0.42 39.09 -6.05
C ALA A 51 -1.30 38.32 -7.05
N ARG A 52 -0.88 38.30 -8.33
CA ARG A 52 -1.50 37.43 -9.34
C ARG A 52 -1.29 35.96 -8.93
N PHE A 53 -2.38 35.20 -8.97
CA PHE A 53 -2.44 33.81 -8.55
C PHE A 53 -3.14 33.02 -9.64
N THR A 54 -2.39 32.18 -10.35
CA THR A 54 -2.95 31.32 -11.40
C THR A 54 -2.77 29.84 -11.07
N THR A 55 -3.68 29.01 -11.59
CA THR A 55 -3.64 27.56 -11.42
C THR A 55 -3.93 26.84 -12.73
N ASN A 56 -3.33 25.66 -12.90
CA ASN A 56 -3.56 24.82 -14.08
C ASN A 56 -4.81 23.94 -13.95
N SER A 57 -5.05 23.11 -14.96
CA SER A 57 -6.17 22.15 -15.06
C SER A 57 -6.23 21.13 -13.92
N ARG A 58 -5.12 20.90 -13.21
CA ARG A 58 -5.04 20.00 -12.06
C ARG A 58 -5.20 20.71 -10.73
N GLY A 59 -5.37 22.04 -10.74
CA GLY A 59 -5.41 22.86 -9.53
C GLY A 59 -4.03 22.99 -8.87
N LEU A 60 -2.93 22.88 -9.63
CA LEU A 60 -1.60 23.25 -9.16
C LEU A 60 -1.35 24.72 -9.48
N ARG A 61 -0.69 25.43 -8.58
CA ARG A 61 -0.32 26.83 -8.77
C ARG A 61 0.91 26.96 -9.67
N ASP A 62 0.72 26.61 -10.94
CA ASP A 62 1.78 26.43 -11.91
C ASP A 62 1.24 26.45 -13.34
N ARG A 63 2.13 26.36 -14.32
CA ARG A 63 1.81 26.09 -15.73
C ARG A 63 1.27 24.67 -15.92
N GLU A 64 0.77 24.39 -17.12
CA GLU A 64 0.46 23.02 -17.54
C GLU A 64 1.74 22.19 -17.72
N PHE A 65 1.66 20.90 -17.36
CA PHE A 65 2.72 19.93 -17.56
C PHE A 65 2.24 18.82 -18.49
N ALA A 66 3.10 18.40 -19.41
CA ALA A 66 2.80 17.29 -20.29
C ALA A 66 2.65 15.98 -19.48
N VAL A 67 1.56 15.27 -19.78
CA VAL A 67 1.24 13.92 -19.30
C VAL A 67 0.85 13.10 -20.53
N PRO A 68 1.65 12.09 -20.92
CA PRO A 68 2.83 11.57 -20.22
C PRO A 68 4.02 12.54 -20.21
N LYS A 69 4.96 12.33 -19.27
CA LYS A 69 6.19 13.13 -19.17
C LYS A 69 7.05 12.96 -20.43
N PRO A 70 7.54 14.04 -21.07
CA PRO A 70 8.39 13.93 -22.25
C PRO A 70 9.72 13.21 -21.95
N VAL A 71 10.28 12.54 -22.97
CA VAL A 71 11.59 11.88 -22.88
C VAL A 71 12.68 12.92 -22.63
N GLY A 72 13.64 12.61 -21.76
CA GLY A 72 14.76 13.50 -21.42
C GLY A 72 14.42 14.60 -20.41
N VAL A 73 13.17 14.68 -19.93
CA VAL A 73 12.76 15.60 -18.88
C VAL A 73 12.95 14.98 -17.50
N PHE A 74 13.67 15.67 -16.63
CA PHE A 74 13.78 15.35 -15.21
C PHE A 74 12.82 16.23 -14.41
N ARG A 75 11.82 15.63 -13.76
CA ARG A 75 10.72 16.33 -13.11
C ARG A 75 10.81 16.22 -11.59
N ILE A 76 10.98 17.35 -10.92
CA ILE A 76 11.01 17.48 -9.47
C ILE A 76 9.63 17.96 -9.02
N ALA A 77 8.95 17.24 -8.13
CA ALA A 77 7.74 17.73 -7.47
C ALA A 77 8.07 18.25 -6.07
N VAL A 78 7.72 19.50 -5.78
CA VAL A 78 7.90 20.09 -4.46
C VAL A 78 6.55 20.13 -3.76
N LEU A 79 6.38 19.29 -2.74
CA LEU A 79 5.22 19.27 -1.85
C LEU A 79 5.48 20.22 -0.67
N GLY A 80 4.44 20.91 -0.22
CA GLY A 80 4.51 21.75 0.97
C GLY A 80 3.26 22.59 1.18
N ASP A 81 3.34 23.48 2.14
CA ASP A 81 2.26 24.33 2.59
C ASP A 81 2.25 25.70 1.85
N SER A 82 1.85 26.74 2.55
CA SER A 82 1.85 28.13 2.11
C SER A 82 3.23 28.67 1.68
N PHE A 83 4.33 28.15 2.23
CA PHE A 83 5.68 28.56 1.83
C PHE A 83 6.05 28.03 0.45
N THR A 84 5.69 26.77 0.16
CA THR A 84 5.90 26.17 -1.17
C THR A 84 4.92 26.73 -2.19
N GLU A 85 3.65 26.93 -1.81
CA GLU A 85 2.64 27.59 -2.65
C GLU A 85 3.09 29.01 -3.06
N GLY A 86 3.83 29.70 -2.18
CA GLY A 86 4.29 31.07 -2.39
C GLY A 86 3.20 32.10 -2.07
N SER A 87 2.46 31.92 -0.98
CA SER A 87 1.38 32.84 -0.59
C SER A 87 1.84 34.30 -0.57
N GLY A 88 1.17 35.17 -1.33
CA GLY A 88 1.50 36.61 -1.41
C GLY A 88 2.61 36.95 -2.42
N LEU A 89 3.19 35.96 -3.09
CA LEU A 89 4.13 36.14 -4.20
C LEU A 89 3.43 35.96 -5.54
N THR A 90 4.04 36.41 -6.64
CA THR A 90 3.62 35.98 -7.99
C THR A 90 4.09 34.55 -8.28
N ASP A 91 3.50 33.90 -9.29
CA ASP A 91 3.83 32.50 -9.62
C ASP A 91 5.33 32.32 -9.93
N ALA A 92 5.95 33.30 -10.61
CA ALA A 92 7.39 33.27 -10.94
C ALA A 92 8.31 33.47 -9.73
N GLU A 93 7.80 34.07 -8.66
CA GLU A 93 8.56 34.35 -7.43
C GLU A 93 8.53 33.19 -6.44
N ALA A 94 7.55 32.29 -6.55
CA ALA A 94 7.45 31.11 -5.71
C ALA A 94 8.75 30.28 -5.76
N MET A 95 9.14 29.75 -4.60
CA MET A 95 10.41 29.04 -4.44
C MET A 95 10.61 27.91 -5.47
N PRO A 96 9.62 27.06 -5.80
CA PRO A 96 9.79 26.02 -6.82
C PRO A 96 10.18 26.58 -8.20
N LYS A 97 9.66 27.74 -8.60
CA LYS A 97 10.00 28.37 -9.89
C LYS A 97 11.37 29.02 -9.86
N ARG A 98 11.76 29.65 -8.74
CA ARG A 98 13.12 30.15 -8.54
C ARG A 98 14.14 29.01 -8.54
N LEU A 99 13.79 27.84 -8.00
CA LEU A 99 14.61 26.62 -8.06
C LEU A 99 14.77 26.14 -9.51
N GLU A 100 13.67 26.04 -10.27
CA GLU A 100 13.71 25.68 -11.70
C GLU A 100 14.64 26.58 -12.51
N ALA A 101 14.50 27.91 -12.34
CA ALA A 101 15.32 28.88 -13.05
C ALA A 101 16.81 28.72 -12.72
N ARG A 102 17.17 28.50 -11.45
CA ARG A 102 18.56 28.29 -11.03
C ARG A 102 19.14 26.97 -11.53
N LEU A 103 18.37 25.89 -11.54
CA LEU A 103 18.81 24.60 -12.06
C LEU A 103 19.10 24.66 -13.56
N ARG A 104 18.26 25.36 -14.32
CA ARG A 104 18.47 25.58 -15.77
C ARG A 104 19.71 26.43 -16.07
N GLN A 105 20.06 27.37 -15.19
CA GLN A 105 21.24 28.23 -15.35
C GLN A 105 22.58 27.53 -15.04
N ARG A 106 22.59 26.48 -14.20
CA ARG A 106 23.82 25.84 -13.68
C ARG A 106 24.18 24.50 -14.33
N SER A 107 23.95 24.34 -15.63
CA SER A 107 24.39 23.16 -16.40
C SER A 107 23.68 21.83 -16.10
N CYS A 108 22.56 21.82 -15.35
CA CYS A 108 21.73 20.61 -15.19
C CYS A 108 20.86 20.30 -16.44
N GLY A 109 21.06 21.04 -17.54
CA GLY A 109 20.30 20.92 -18.78
C GLY A 109 18.98 21.72 -18.78
N THR A 110 18.44 21.96 -19.97
CA THR A 110 17.14 22.64 -20.16
C THR A 110 15.94 21.73 -19.86
N GLY A 111 16.16 20.42 -19.71
CA GLY A 111 15.14 19.40 -19.46
C GLY A 111 14.65 19.30 -18.01
N VAL A 112 15.02 20.22 -17.12
CA VAL A 112 14.53 20.19 -15.73
C VAL A 112 13.20 20.91 -15.60
N GLU A 113 12.24 20.24 -15.00
CA GLU A 113 10.95 20.79 -14.59
C GLU A 113 10.80 20.72 -13.07
N VAL A 114 10.42 21.83 -12.43
CA VAL A 114 10.08 21.85 -11.01
C VAL A 114 8.61 22.19 -10.85
N VAL A 115 7.81 21.24 -10.40
CA VAL A 115 6.38 21.38 -10.17
C VAL A 115 6.15 22.01 -8.80
N ASN A 116 5.42 23.13 -8.78
CA ASN A 116 4.87 23.66 -7.53
C ASN A 116 3.62 22.86 -7.15
N ALA A 117 3.76 21.96 -6.18
CA ALA A 117 2.68 21.20 -5.59
C ALA A 117 2.40 21.63 -4.14
N GLY A 118 2.74 22.89 -3.82
CA GLY A 118 2.40 23.51 -2.56
C GLY A 118 0.95 23.96 -2.51
N VAL A 119 0.29 23.73 -1.38
CA VAL A 119 -1.06 24.23 -1.11
C VAL A 119 -1.12 24.75 0.31
N SER A 120 -1.58 25.98 0.48
CA SER A 120 -1.71 26.64 1.79
C SER A 120 -2.51 25.80 2.77
N SER A 121 -2.02 25.66 4.00
CA SER A 121 -2.61 24.80 5.05
C SER A 121 -2.61 23.31 4.67
N TYR A 122 -1.61 22.83 3.94
CA TYR A 122 -1.34 21.40 3.87
C TYR A 122 -0.30 21.02 4.90
N SER A 123 -0.35 19.75 5.30
CA SER A 123 0.59 19.10 6.22
C SER A 123 0.87 17.68 5.71
N PRO A 124 1.81 16.89 6.27
CA PRO A 124 2.15 15.55 5.76
C PRO A 124 0.96 14.63 5.46
N ILE A 125 -0.12 14.67 6.24
CA ILE A 125 -1.34 13.90 5.94
C ILE A 125 -1.96 14.28 4.57
N LEU A 126 -1.96 15.57 4.22
CA LEU A 126 -2.45 16.09 2.94
C LEU A 126 -1.39 16.00 1.83
N TYR A 127 -0.11 16.15 2.16
CA TYR A 127 1.00 15.93 1.21
C TYR A 127 0.95 14.51 0.62
N TYR A 128 0.68 13.49 1.45
CA TYR A 128 0.52 12.11 0.99
C TYR A 128 -0.61 11.96 -0.03
N LEU A 129 -1.81 12.44 0.30
CA LEU A 129 -2.95 12.36 -0.61
C LEU A 129 -2.73 13.18 -1.88
N HIS A 130 -2.09 14.35 -1.77
CA HIS A 130 -1.78 15.20 -2.91
C HIS A 130 -0.76 14.54 -3.84
N LEU A 131 0.28 13.91 -3.28
CA LEU A 131 1.22 13.09 -4.04
C LEU A 131 0.50 11.98 -4.79
N LYS A 132 -0.33 11.21 -4.08
CA LYS A 132 -1.05 10.05 -4.60
C LYS A 132 -2.03 10.38 -5.73
N HIS A 133 -2.79 11.46 -5.58
CA HIS A 133 -3.94 11.72 -6.45
C HIS A 133 -3.71 12.83 -7.49
N VAL A 134 -2.82 13.79 -7.20
CA VAL A 134 -2.62 14.96 -8.08
C VAL A 134 -1.26 14.93 -8.76
N VAL A 135 -0.20 14.61 -8.01
CA VAL A 135 1.19 14.72 -8.49
C VAL A 135 1.69 13.45 -9.15
N ALA A 136 1.31 12.26 -8.68
CA ALA A 136 1.75 10.97 -9.23
C ALA A 136 1.53 10.84 -10.76
N PRO A 137 0.38 11.29 -11.33
CA PRO A 137 0.19 11.28 -12.79
C PRO A 137 1.20 12.12 -13.58
N LEU A 138 1.87 13.08 -12.93
CA LEU A 138 2.94 13.87 -13.55
C LEU A 138 4.27 13.10 -13.62
N GLN A 139 4.37 11.89 -13.06
CA GLN A 139 5.57 11.04 -13.13
C GLN A 139 6.85 11.78 -12.65
N PRO A 140 6.87 12.33 -11.41
CA PRO A 140 8.08 12.96 -10.88
C PRO A 140 9.22 11.94 -10.72
N ASP A 141 10.45 12.36 -10.99
CA ASP A 141 11.67 11.59 -10.72
C ASP A 141 12.21 11.84 -9.31
N LEU A 142 11.90 13.01 -8.74
CA LEU A 142 12.27 13.41 -7.39
C LEU A 142 11.07 14.09 -6.72
N VAL A 143 10.76 13.68 -5.49
CA VAL A 143 9.79 14.37 -4.63
C VAL A 143 10.56 15.05 -3.51
N VAL A 144 10.41 16.37 -3.40
CA VAL A 144 10.96 17.18 -2.32
C VAL A 144 9.81 17.52 -1.38
N LEU A 145 10.01 17.28 -0.09
CA LEU A 145 9.04 17.61 0.95
C LEU A 145 9.53 18.80 1.75
N ASN A 146 8.80 19.91 1.66
CA ASN A 146 9.01 21.07 2.52
C ASN A 146 8.01 21.00 3.66
N VAL A 147 8.50 20.69 4.85
CA VAL A 147 7.70 20.62 6.08
C VAL A 147 8.00 21.85 6.92
N ASP A 148 6.96 22.58 7.27
CA ASP A 148 7.02 23.61 8.31
C ASP A 148 6.66 23.01 9.68
N MET A 149 7.13 23.61 10.76
CA MET A 149 6.84 23.11 12.11
C MET A 149 5.34 23.16 12.43
N THR A 150 4.58 24.11 11.84
CA THR A 150 3.13 24.15 12.03
C THR A 150 2.41 22.96 11.41
N ASP A 151 2.99 22.32 10.38
CA ASP A 151 2.40 21.15 9.73
C ASP A 151 2.23 19.98 10.70
N VAL A 152 3.17 19.82 11.64
CA VAL A 152 3.14 18.74 12.64
C VAL A 152 1.96 18.93 13.59
N HIS A 153 1.68 20.17 13.98
CA HIS A 153 0.49 20.51 14.74
C HIS A 153 -0.79 20.28 13.90
N GLU A 154 -0.79 20.69 12.63
CA GLU A 154 -1.94 20.51 11.75
C GLU A 154 -2.30 19.02 11.51
N ASP A 155 -1.29 18.15 11.42
CA ASP A 155 -1.51 16.69 11.31
C ASP A 155 -2.24 16.12 12.51
N MET A 156 -1.96 16.61 13.73
CA MET A 156 -2.68 16.18 14.94
C MET A 156 -4.18 16.49 14.81
N ILE A 157 -4.52 17.69 14.35
CA ILE A 157 -5.91 18.13 14.15
C ILE A 157 -6.58 17.37 13.00
N ARG A 158 -5.92 17.27 11.85
CA ARG A 158 -6.50 16.65 10.64
C ARG A 158 -6.63 15.14 10.75
N THR A 159 -5.78 14.48 11.53
CA THR A 159 -5.90 13.04 11.79
C THR A 159 -7.22 12.72 12.50
N GLU A 160 -7.74 13.61 13.36
CA GLU A 160 -9.02 13.38 14.06
C GLU A 160 -10.24 13.35 13.13
N ILE A 161 -10.12 13.93 11.93
CA ILE A 161 -11.20 13.99 10.93
C ILE A 161 -10.91 13.10 9.71
N ALA A 162 -9.75 12.48 9.65
CA ALA A 162 -9.32 11.64 8.54
C ALA A 162 -9.99 10.26 8.56
N SER A 163 -10.25 9.74 7.36
CA SER A 163 -10.46 8.32 7.13
C SER A 163 -9.10 7.69 6.83
N LEU A 164 -8.63 6.83 7.73
CA LEU A 164 -7.35 6.14 7.59
C LEU A 164 -7.55 4.72 7.07
N ASP A 165 -6.56 4.19 6.36
CA ASP A 165 -6.47 2.77 6.03
C ASP A 165 -5.94 1.96 7.22
N ALA A 166 -5.77 0.64 7.01
CA ALA A 166 -5.28 -0.27 8.04
C ALA A 166 -3.82 0.03 8.48
N GLN A 167 -3.07 0.76 7.65
CA GLN A 167 -1.70 1.20 7.91
C GLN A 167 -1.66 2.55 8.66
N GLY A 168 -2.83 3.16 8.89
CA GLY A 168 -2.96 4.49 9.48
C GLY A 168 -2.54 5.60 8.52
N LEU A 169 -2.48 5.35 7.21
CA LEU A 169 -2.27 6.37 6.19
C LEU A 169 -3.63 6.93 5.73
N PRO A 170 -3.68 8.20 5.30
CA PRO A 170 -4.94 8.82 4.94
C PRO A 170 -5.45 8.27 3.61
N VAL A 171 -6.73 7.86 3.61
CA VAL A 171 -7.51 7.56 2.40
C VAL A 171 -8.27 8.80 1.95
N ALA A 172 -8.78 9.57 2.92
CA ALA A 172 -9.45 10.83 2.70
C ALA A 172 -9.38 11.68 3.97
N VAL A 173 -9.28 12.99 3.82
CA VAL A 173 -9.46 13.95 4.91
C VAL A 173 -10.66 14.83 4.54
N PRO A 174 -11.88 14.49 4.94
CA PRO A 174 -13.05 15.34 4.64
C PRO A 174 -12.94 16.68 5.36
N ALA A 175 -13.37 17.75 4.70
CA ALA A 175 -13.34 19.09 5.29
C ALA A 175 -14.30 19.18 6.49
N ASN A 176 -13.80 19.48 7.68
CA ASN A 176 -14.65 19.70 8.85
C ASN A 176 -14.15 20.88 9.67
N ARG A 177 -14.16 22.06 9.04
CA ARG A 177 -13.72 23.32 9.64
C ARG A 177 -14.37 23.64 10.98
N ARG A 178 -15.54 23.07 11.26
CA ARG A 178 -16.22 23.24 12.55
C ARG A 178 -15.53 22.49 13.66
N LEU A 179 -15.27 21.22 13.45
CA LEU A 179 -14.56 20.38 14.39
C LEU A 179 -13.10 20.86 14.54
N GLU A 180 -12.44 21.21 13.44
CA GLU A 180 -11.08 21.75 13.47
C GLU A 180 -11.01 23.07 14.26
N SER A 181 -11.95 23.99 14.05
CA SER A 181 -12.02 25.21 14.90
C SER A 181 -12.32 24.84 16.35
N ALA A 182 -13.29 23.97 16.61
CA ALA A 182 -13.70 23.65 17.96
C ALA A 182 -12.59 22.96 18.78
N GLN A 183 -11.69 22.24 18.12
CA GLN A 183 -10.53 21.61 18.73
C GLN A 183 -9.45 22.63 19.15
N THR A 184 -9.33 23.76 18.46
CA THR A 184 -8.27 24.77 18.72
C THR A 184 -8.74 25.96 19.56
N LEU A 185 -10.02 26.01 19.93
CA LEU A 185 -10.56 27.05 20.79
C LEU A 185 -10.25 26.79 22.28
N LEU A 186 -9.93 27.86 23.03
CA LEU A 186 -9.54 27.81 24.45
C LEU A 186 -10.49 26.95 25.34
N PRO A 187 -9.98 26.24 26.36
CA PRO A 187 -10.82 25.41 27.22
C PRO A 187 -11.82 26.27 28.03
N ILE A 188 -13.07 25.80 28.15
CA ILE A 188 -14.10 26.38 29.04
C ILE A 188 -14.04 25.73 30.42
N LEU A 189 -13.65 24.46 30.46
CA LEU A 189 -13.63 23.69 31.69
C LEU A 189 -12.44 24.13 32.56
N PRO A 190 -12.60 24.14 33.89
CA PRO A 190 -11.50 24.42 34.81
C PRO A 190 -10.38 23.38 34.66
N PRO A 191 -9.13 23.70 35.05
CA PRO A 191 -7.97 22.82 34.87
C PRO A 191 -8.18 21.37 35.32
N ALA A 192 -8.93 21.16 36.40
CA ALA A 192 -9.25 19.83 36.95
C ALA A 192 -10.10 18.93 36.02
N LEU A 193 -10.72 19.49 34.99
CA LEU A 193 -11.58 18.78 34.03
C LEU A 193 -11.00 18.77 32.61
N ARG A 194 -9.74 19.22 32.44
CA ARG A 194 -8.99 19.12 31.18
C ARG A 194 -8.86 17.64 30.78
N GLY A 195 -9.34 17.30 29.59
CA GLY A 195 -9.47 15.94 29.06
C GLY A 195 -10.88 15.62 28.55
N LEU A 196 -11.91 16.26 29.10
CA LEU A 196 -13.31 16.09 28.68
C LEU A 196 -13.69 16.95 27.47
N GLU A 197 -12.82 17.85 27.03
CA GLU A 197 -13.08 18.78 25.93
C GLU A 197 -13.11 18.10 24.57
N ALA A 198 -12.29 17.06 24.34
CA ALA A 198 -12.27 16.36 23.05
C ALA A 198 -13.61 15.67 22.71
N PRO A 199 -14.26 14.94 23.65
CA PRO A 199 -15.63 14.46 23.47
C PRO A 199 -16.65 15.59 23.26
N ILE A 200 -16.57 16.65 24.07
CA ILE A 200 -17.55 17.75 24.05
C ILE A 200 -17.43 18.60 22.77
N ALA A 201 -16.22 18.78 22.24
CA ALA A 201 -15.94 19.51 21.00
C ALA A 201 -16.64 18.91 19.77
N ARG A 202 -17.04 17.63 19.84
CA ARG A 202 -17.77 16.93 18.76
C ARG A 202 -19.28 17.20 18.76
N LEU A 203 -19.83 17.81 19.82
CA LEU A 203 -21.25 18.16 19.92
C LEU A 203 -21.53 19.43 19.10
N ALA A 204 -22.47 19.37 18.16
CA ALA A 204 -22.88 20.53 17.34
C ALA A 204 -23.46 21.66 18.20
N VAL A 205 -24.14 21.32 19.30
CA VAL A 205 -24.60 22.31 20.30
C VAL A 205 -23.42 23.09 20.89
N TYR A 206 -22.36 22.39 21.29
CA TYR A 206 -21.15 23.02 21.82
C TYR A 206 -20.46 23.89 20.76
N GLN A 207 -20.25 23.36 19.54
CA GLN A 207 -19.66 24.10 18.43
C GLN A 207 -20.43 25.39 18.10
N ARG A 208 -21.76 25.37 18.19
CA ARG A 208 -22.62 26.52 17.92
C ARG A 208 -22.59 27.55 19.04
N LEU A 209 -22.60 27.12 20.30
CA LEU A 209 -22.40 28.00 21.45
C LEU A 209 -21.08 28.75 21.31
N ARG A 210 -19.98 28.05 21.04
CA ARG A 210 -18.62 28.62 20.90
C ARG A 210 -18.49 29.71 19.83
N ARG A 211 -19.33 29.69 18.79
CA ARG A 211 -19.30 30.65 17.68
C ARG A 211 -20.32 31.78 17.81
N SER A 212 -21.20 31.70 18.81
CA SER A 212 -22.20 32.74 19.09
C SER A 212 -21.59 33.93 19.82
N SER A 213 -22.24 35.09 19.75
CA SER A 213 -21.86 36.26 20.54
C SER A 213 -21.82 35.95 22.04
N VAL A 214 -22.73 35.08 22.52
CA VAL A 214 -22.78 34.62 23.91
C VAL A 214 -21.57 33.75 24.27
N GLY A 215 -21.14 32.86 23.37
CA GLY A 215 -19.93 32.06 23.59
C GLY A 215 -18.64 32.89 23.57
N HIS A 216 -18.54 33.87 22.66
CA HIS A 216 -17.41 34.80 22.67
C HIS A 216 -17.37 35.67 23.94
N TRP A 217 -18.53 36.05 24.47
CA TRP A 217 -18.66 36.79 25.72
C TRP A 217 -18.30 35.95 26.95
N LEU A 218 -18.75 34.69 27.02
CA LEU A 218 -18.49 33.78 28.14
C LEU A 218 -17.03 33.29 28.24
N VAL A 219 -16.36 33.10 27.10
CA VAL A 219 -15.11 32.32 27.04
C VAL A 219 -13.93 33.14 26.52
N GLY A 220 -14.20 34.32 25.96
CA GLY A 220 -13.24 35.12 25.21
C GLY A 220 -13.13 34.70 23.74
N ARG A 221 -12.50 35.57 22.94
CA ARG A 221 -12.07 35.25 21.58
C ARG A 221 -10.82 34.34 21.63
N PRO A 222 -10.47 33.61 20.55
CA PRO A 222 -9.16 32.95 20.46
C PRO A 222 -8.07 33.97 20.81
N LEU A 223 -7.31 33.71 21.87
CA LEU A 223 -6.26 34.60 22.34
C LEU A 223 -5.00 34.35 21.49
N VAL A 224 -4.53 35.40 20.82
CA VAL A 224 -3.24 35.44 20.12
C VAL A 224 -2.15 36.04 21.03
N ASP A 225 -2.51 36.34 22.28
CA ASP A 225 -1.63 36.99 23.25
C ASP A 225 -0.93 35.94 24.13
N ALA A 226 0.41 35.92 24.03
CA ALA A 226 1.27 35.01 24.77
C ALA A 226 1.13 35.16 26.29
N ALA A 227 0.97 36.39 26.79
CA ALA A 227 0.84 36.65 28.23
C ALA A 227 -0.46 36.04 28.79
N ALA A 228 -1.55 36.11 28.02
CA ALA A 228 -2.82 35.51 28.39
C ALA A 228 -2.80 33.98 28.33
N MET A 229 -2.02 33.38 27.41
CA MET A 229 -1.82 31.93 27.35
C MET A 229 -0.99 31.42 28.54
N GLU A 230 0.03 32.17 28.94
CA GLU A 230 0.86 31.88 30.11
C GLU A 230 0.06 31.96 31.41
N GLN A 231 -0.72 33.03 31.61
CA GLN A 231 -1.61 33.17 32.77
C GLN A 231 -2.64 32.05 32.89
N ARG A 232 -3.04 31.43 31.76
CA ARG A 232 -4.00 30.31 31.73
C ARG A 232 -3.32 28.93 31.79
N GLY A 233 -1.98 28.88 31.84
CA GLY A 233 -1.23 27.64 31.82
C GLY A 233 -1.53 26.80 30.58
N LEU A 234 -1.58 27.45 29.41
CA LEU A 234 -1.83 26.81 28.11
C LEU A 234 -0.57 26.75 27.23
N VAL A 235 0.51 27.40 27.65
CA VAL A 235 1.82 27.30 27.00
C VAL A 235 2.28 25.85 27.03
N GLY A 236 2.68 25.31 25.88
CA GLY A 236 3.12 23.92 25.75
C GLY A 236 2.01 22.87 25.51
N ASP A 237 0.73 23.25 25.62
CA ASP A 237 -0.38 22.39 25.19
C ASP A 237 -0.62 22.60 23.70
N LEU A 238 -0.20 21.62 22.89
CA LEU A 238 -0.24 21.71 21.43
C LEU A 238 -1.63 22.01 20.88
N ARG A 239 -2.69 21.67 21.61
CA ARG A 239 -4.07 21.95 21.15
C ARG A 239 -4.36 23.45 21.10
N TYR A 240 -3.71 24.26 21.95
CA TYR A 240 -3.96 25.69 22.09
C TYR A 240 -2.75 26.57 21.76
N ASP A 241 -1.54 26.00 21.84
CA ASP A 241 -0.27 26.61 21.46
C ASP A 241 0.31 25.86 20.25
N PRO A 242 -0.05 26.24 19.00
CA PRO A 242 0.50 25.63 17.80
C PRO A 242 2.02 25.74 17.71
N MET A 243 2.62 26.71 18.41
CA MET A 243 4.07 26.92 18.47
C MET A 243 4.73 26.12 19.58
N ALA A 244 3.99 25.35 20.39
CA ALA A 244 4.58 24.47 21.40
C ALA A 244 5.55 23.45 20.76
N ILE A 245 5.31 23.08 19.50
CA ILE A 245 6.17 22.16 18.73
C ILE A 245 7.57 22.72 18.43
N THR A 246 7.74 24.05 18.50
CA THR A 246 9.03 24.72 18.25
C THR A 246 9.79 25.02 19.55
N ARG A 247 9.28 24.59 20.70
CA ARG A 247 9.88 24.81 22.01
C ARG A 247 10.55 23.52 22.49
N ASP A 248 11.55 23.63 23.35
CA ASP A 248 12.23 22.50 23.99
C ASP A 248 11.33 21.87 25.08
N LEU A 249 10.22 21.25 24.65
CA LEU A 249 9.21 20.64 25.51
C LEU A 249 9.04 19.15 25.15
N GLU A 250 9.18 18.27 26.15
CA GLU A 250 9.04 16.82 25.99
C GLU A 250 7.69 16.35 26.53
N THR A 251 6.60 16.73 25.85
CA THR A 251 5.23 16.32 26.24
C THR A 251 4.73 15.14 25.41
N GLU A 252 3.84 14.33 25.98
CA GLU A 252 3.21 13.21 25.27
C GLU A 252 2.50 13.66 23.97
N GLN A 253 1.87 14.84 24.00
CA GLN A 253 1.22 15.42 22.81
C GLN A 253 2.24 15.70 21.69
N ILE A 254 3.41 16.23 22.03
CA ILE A 254 4.49 16.54 21.08
C ILE A 254 5.03 15.26 20.45
N HIS A 255 5.33 14.24 21.25
CA HIS A 255 5.76 12.94 20.74
C HIS A 255 4.71 12.31 19.81
N ARG A 256 3.42 12.41 20.18
CA ARG A 256 2.32 11.88 19.37
C ARG A 256 2.19 12.60 18.03
N ALA A 257 2.31 13.93 18.02
CA ALA A 257 2.25 14.73 16.80
C ALA A 257 3.39 14.34 15.84
N TRP A 258 4.63 14.26 16.35
CA TRP A 258 5.79 13.80 15.56
C TRP A 258 5.64 12.36 15.05
N ALA A 259 5.07 11.46 15.86
CA ALA A 259 4.82 10.08 15.44
C ALA A 259 3.80 9.99 14.29
N LEU A 260 2.76 10.84 14.31
CA LEU A 260 1.77 10.95 13.23
C LEU A 260 2.41 11.51 11.95
N SER A 261 3.05 12.67 12.01
CA SER A 261 3.71 13.27 10.85
C SER A 261 4.80 12.35 10.27
N GLY A 262 5.61 11.73 11.13
CA GLY A 262 6.61 10.75 10.71
C GLY A 262 6.02 9.54 9.98
N ARG A 263 4.81 9.10 10.33
CA ARG A 263 4.09 8.05 9.58
C ARG A 263 3.74 8.50 8.17
N TYR A 264 3.16 9.69 8.03
CA TYR A 264 2.77 10.22 6.73
C TYR A 264 3.98 10.53 5.85
N ILE A 265 5.07 11.06 6.42
CA ILE A 265 6.34 11.29 5.72
C ILE A 265 6.93 9.97 5.20
N ARG A 266 6.91 8.90 6.00
CA ARG A 266 7.32 7.56 5.52
C ARG A 266 6.45 7.10 4.36
N GLY A 267 5.12 7.21 4.47
CA GLY A 267 4.20 6.88 3.39
C GLY A 267 4.46 7.67 2.10
N ILE A 268 4.81 8.96 2.21
CA ILE A 268 5.22 9.80 1.07
C ILE A 268 6.51 9.26 0.44
N SER A 269 7.50 8.91 1.27
CA SER A 269 8.77 8.35 0.79
C SER A 269 8.58 7.02 0.06
N ASP A 270 7.77 6.12 0.61
CA ASP A 270 7.48 4.82 0.01
C ASP A 270 6.71 4.96 -1.30
N LEU A 271 5.70 5.85 -1.32
CA LEU A 271 4.97 6.19 -2.54
C LEU A 271 5.90 6.79 -3.60
N ALA A 272 6.76 7.74 -3.24
CA ALA A 272 7.71 8.36 -4.16
C ALA A 272 8.69 7.32 -4.76
N ARG A 273 9.20 6.38 -3.95
CA ARG A 273 10.04 5.27 -4.45
C ARG A 273 9.28 4.39 -5.44
N SER A 274 8.01 4.09 -5.16
CA SER A 274 7.17 3.30 -6.07
C SER A 274 6.91 4.01 -7.41
N LEU A 275 6.85 5.34 -7.44
CA LEU A 275 6.71 6.12 -8.68
C LEU A 275 7.98 6.07 -9.54
N GLY A 276 9.16 5.96 -8.91
CA GLY A 276 10.45 5.83 -9.59
C GLY A 276 10.76 4.41 -10.10
N ALA A 277 10.09 3.39 -9.57
CA ALA A 277 10.21 2.02 -10.05
C ALA A 277 9.49 1.88 -11.41
N ARG A 278 10.24 2.07 -12.51
CA ARG A 278 9.70 1.83 -13.86
C ARG A 278 9.35 0.36 -14.00
N PHE A 279 8.05 0.05 -13.99
CA PHE A 279 7.55 -1.27 -14.34
C PHE A 279 7.46 -1.36 -15.87
N VAL A 280 8.55 -1.79 -16.51
CA VAL A 280 8.61 -1.97 -17.97
C VAL A 280 8.48 -3.44 -18.28
N THR A 281 7.56 -3.77 -19.18
CA THR A 281 7.44 -5.12 -19.74
C THR A 281 7.97 -5.14 -21.16
N ASN A 282 8.62 -6.25 -21.55
CA ASN A 282 9.00 -6.49 -22.93
C ASN A 282 7.78 -6.85 -23.81
N SER A 283 8.03 -7.09 -25.10
CA SER A 283 7.02 -7.45 -26.12
C SER A 283 6.22 -8.72 -25.81
N ARG A 284 6.67 -9.55 -24.86
CA ARG A 284 5.98 -10.76 -24.40
C ARG A 284 5.23 -10.55 -23.07
N GLY A 285 5.23 -9.33 -22.53
CA GLY A 285 4.61 -9.00 -21.26
C GLY A 285 5.42 -9.41 -20.03
N LEU A 286 6.68 -9.81 -20.21
CA LEU A 286 7.57 -10.14 -19.09
C LEU A 286 8.20 -8.87 -18.54
N ARG A 287 8.27 -8.73 -17.21
CA ARG A 287 8.92 -7.61 -16.53
C ARG A 287 10.44 -7.74 -16.59
N ASP A 288 10.97 -7.52 -17.79
CA ASP A 288 12.37 -7.77 -18.13
C ASP A 288 12.76 -7.10 -19.45
N ARG A 289 14.03 -7.22 -19.82
CA ARG A 289 14.55 -6.90 -21.16
C ARG A 289 13.99 -7.84 -22.22
N GLU A 290 14.19 -7.47 -23.49
CA GLU A 290 13.96 -8.38 -24.61
C GLU A 290 14.98 -9.53 -24.61
N PHE A 291 14.51 -10.72 -24.96
CA PHE A 291 15.36 -11.90 -25.12
C PHE A 291 15.32 -12.37 -26.56
N ALA A 292 16.48 -12.74 -27.10
CA ALA A 292 16.56 -13.23 -28.46
C ALA A 292 15.81 -14.57 -28.60
N VAL A 293 15.00 -14.66 -29.65
CA VAL A 293 14.30 -15.86 -30.10
C VAL A 293 14.61 -16.02 -31.59
N PRO A 294 15.35 -17.09 -32.00
CA PRO A 294 15.79 -18.23 -31.19
C PRO A 294 16.88 -17.87 -30.16
N LYS A 295 17.05 -18.73 -29.14
CA LYS A 295 18.08 -18.55 -28.11
C LYS A 295 19.49 -18.59 -28.75
N PRO A 296 20.40 -17.66 -28.43
CA PRO A 296 21.75 -17.66 -28.99
C PRO A 296 22.55 -18.91 -28.57
N VAL A 297 23.48 -19.35 -29.44
CA VAL A 297 24.36 -20.49 -29.15
C VAL A 297 25.27 -20.18 -27.96
N GLY A 298 25.44 -21.14 -27.05
CA GLY A 298 26.30 -21.01 -25.88
C GLY A 298 25.68 -20.26 -24.69
N VAL A 299 24.44 -19.75 -24.83
CA VAL A 299 23.67 -19.13 -23.74
C VAL A 299 22.92 -20.20 -22.94
N PHE A 300 23.12 -20.19 -21.63
CA PHE A 300 22.32 -20.99 -20.69
C PHE A 300 21.21 -20.12 -20.09
N ARG A 301 19.95 -20.42 -20.41
CA ARG A 301 18.79 -19.59 -20.06
C ARG A 301 17.95 -20.24 -18.97
N ILE A 302 17.80 -19.52 -17.85
CA ILE A 302 16.97 -19.90 -16.71
C ILE A 302 15.68 -19.09 -16.77
N ALA A 303 14.52 -19.73 -16.83
CA ALA A 303 13.24 -19.07 -16.67
C ALA A 303 12.76 -19.22 -15.22
N VAL A 304 12.47 -18.10 -14.56
CA VAL A 304 11.97 -18.09 -13.18
C VAL A 304 10.49 -17.72 -13.19
N LEU A 305 9.64 -18.72 -12.94
CA LEU A 305 8.19 -18.59 -12.81
C LEU A 305 7.83 -18.33 -11.35
N GLY A 306 6.86 -17.46 -11.10
CA GLY A 306 6.31 -17.23 -9.78
C GLY A 306 5.34 -16.06 -9.72
N ASP A 307 4.96 -15.68 -8.52
CA ASP A 307 3.99 -14.64 -8.18
C ASP A 307 4.65 -13.23 -8.11
N SER A 308 4.06 -12.36 -7.28
CA SER A 308 4.54 -11.00 -6.99
C SER A 308 5.92 -10.93 -6.31
N PHE A 309 6.37 -11.98 -5.60
CA PHE A 309 7.71 -12.06 -5.02
C PHE A 309 8.77 -12.30 -6.10
N THR A 310 8.41 -13.07 -7.13
CA THR A 310 9.29 -13.31 -8.29
C THR A 310 9.29 -12.11 -9.24
N GLU A 311 8.11 -11.53 -9.49
CA GLU A 311 7.96 -10.30 -10.28
C GLU A 311 8.75 -9.14 -9.65
N GLY A 312 8.90 -9.13 -8.32
CA GLY A 312 9.60 -8.09 -7.56
C GLY A 312 8.72 -6.90 -7.24
N SER A 313 7.48 -7.14 -6.78
CA SER A 313 6.52 -6.09 -6.44
C SER A 313 7.08 -5.10 -5.41
N GLY A 314 7.09 -3.82 -5.78
CA GLY A 314 7.67 -2.74 -4.97
C GLY A 314 9.19 -2.58 -5.05
N LEU A 315 9.87 -3.36 -5.89
CA LEU A 315 11.32 -3.29 -6.13
C LEU A 315 11.62 -2.73 -7.52
N THR A 316 12.84 -2.23 -7.74
CA THR A 316 13.35 -1.98 -9.10
C THR A 316 13.71 -3.29 -9.80
N ASP A 317 13.88 -3.27 -11.13
CA ASP A 317 14.21 -4.48 -11.89
C ASP A 317 15.54 -5.10 -11.44
N ALA A 318 16.54 -4.29 -11.09
CA ALA A 318 17.83 -4.75 -10.59
C ALA A 318 17.76 -5.35 -9.18
N GLU A 319 16.78 -4.93 -8.38
CA GLU A 319 16.58 -5.43 -7.02
C GLU A 319 15.73 -6.70 -6.97
N ALA A 320 14.92 -6.97 -7.99
CA ALA A 320 14.12 -8.17 -8.08
C ALA A 320 15.00 -9.43 -8.05
N MET A 321 14.50 -10.48 -7.37
CA MET A 321 15.24 -11.70 -7.12
C MET A 321 15.83 -12.34 -8.40
N PRO A 322 15.11 -12.46 -9.53
CA PRO A 322 15.67 -13.06 -10.75
C PRO A 322 16.91 -12.31 -11.27
N LYS A 323 17.00 -10.99 -11.10
CA LYS A 323 18.16 -10.20 -11.55
C LYS A 323 19.32 -10.24 -10.58
N ARG A 324 19.04 -10.31 -9.28
CA ARG A 324 20.07 -10.64 -8.28
C ARG A 324 20.64 -12.03 -8.50
N LEU A 325 19.80 -13.01 -8.86
CA LEU A 325 20.24 -14.35 -9.23
C LEU A 325 21.15 -14.33 -10.48
N GLU A 326 20.76 -13.62 -11.54
CA GLU A 326 21.59 -13.42 -12.74
C GLU A 326 22.96 -12.84 -12.40
N ALA A 327 22.98 -11.77 -11.59
CA ALA A 327 24.21 -11.11 -11.19
C ALA A 327 25.14 -12.06 -10.41
N ARG A 328 24.58 -12.81 -9.45
CA ARG A 328 25.37 -13.77 -8.64
C ARG A 328 25.89 -14.96 -9.46
N LEU A 329 25.10 -15.46 -10.41
CA LEU A 329 25.53 -16.53 -11.34
C LEU A 329 26.69 -16.05 -12.21
N ARG A 330 26.62 -14.82 -12.74
CA ARG A 330 27.70 -14.22 -13.53
C ARG A 330 28.96 -13.98 -12.71
N GLN A 331 28.82 -13.46 -11.48
CA GLN A 331 29.94 -13.21 -10.58
C GLN A 331 30.73 -14.49 -10.23
N ARG A 332 30.04 -15.63 -10.12
CA ARG A 332 30.66 -16.93 -9.85
C ARG A 332 31.02 -17.72 -11.11
N SER A 333 30.96 -17.09 -12.29
CA SER A 333 31.22 -17.72 -13.58
C SER A 333 30.44 -19.03 -13.75
N CYS A 334 29.18 -19.03 -13.32
CA CYS A 334 28.29 -20.16 -13.46
C CYS A 334 27.79 -20.24 -14.90
N GLY A 335 28.43 -21.07 -15.73
CA GLY A 335 28.14 -21.20 -17.16
C GLY A 335 28.62 -20.02 -18.01
N THR A 336 28.74 -20.24 -19.32
CA THR A 336 29.00 -19.17 -20.28
C THR A 336 27.70 -18.48 -20.65
N GLY A 337 27.66 -17.15 -20.60
CA GLY A 337 26.51 -16.37 -21.11
C GLY A 337 25.17 -16.66 -20.42
N VAL A 338 25.13 -16.77 -19.09
CA VAL A 338 23.86 -17.01 -18.38
C VAL A 338 22.89 -15.85 -18.51
N GLU A 339 21.64 -16.21 -18.80
CA GLU A 339 20.47 -15.35 -18.77
C GLU A 339 19.45 -15.86 -17.77
N VAL A 340 18.94 -14.97 -16.92
CA VAL A 340 17.80 -15.27 -16.04
C VAL A 340 16.62 -14.41 -16.47
N VAL A 341 15.57 -15.06 -16.94
CA VAL A 341 14.32 -14.44 -17.35
C VAL A 341 13.42 -14.29 -16.12
N ASN A 342 13.02 -13.06 -15.82
CA ASN A 342 11.95 -12.80 -14.87
C ASN A 342 10.60 -13.09 -15.54
N ALA A 343 10.03 -14.26 -15.25
CA ALA A 343 8.69 -14.66 -15.68
C ALA A 343 7.72 -14.71 -14.48
N GLY A 344 8.00 -13.90 -13.44
CA GLY A 344 7.09 -13.66 -12.34
C GLY A 344 5.97 -12.73 -12.76
N VAL A 345 4.74 -13.04 -12.33
CA VAL A 345 3.57 -12.20 -12.57
C VAL A 345 2.76 -12.12 -11.28
N SER A 346 2.44 -10.90 -10.84
CA SER A 346 1.65 -10.68 -9.63
C SER A 346 0.32 -11.46 -9.67
N SER A 347 0.02 -12.12 -8.54
CA SER A 347 -1.17 -12.97 -8.36
C SER A 347 -1.25 -14.14 -9.34
N TYR A 348 -0.14 -14.65 -9.85
CA TYR A 348 -0.17 -15.97 -10.50
C TYR A 348 0.02 -17.06 -9.45
N SER A 349 -0.46 -18.26 -9.76
CA SER A 349 -0.34 -19.49 -8.97
C SER A 349 -0.09 -20.66 -9.93
N PRO A 350 0.21 -21.90 -9.49
CA PRO A 350 0.55 -23.03 -10.34
C PRO A 350 -0.37 -23.28 -11.54
N ILE A 351 -1.68 -23.06 -11.41
CA ILE A 351 -2.60 -23.15 -12.55
C ILE A 351 -2.27 -22.15 -13.68
N LEU A 352 -1.86 -20.93 -13.34
CA LEU A 352 -1.46 -19.90 -14.29
C LEU A 352 0.01 -20.03 -14.69
N TYR A 353 0.89 -20.48 -13.79
CA TYR A 353 2.29 -20.77 -14.12
C TYR A 353 2.40 -21.81 -15.24
N TYR A 354 1.54 -22.84 -15.25
CA TYR A 354 1.47 -23.83 -16.34
C TYR A 354 1.16 -23.18 -17.69
N LEU A 355 0.12 -22.35 -17.76
CA LEU A 355 -0.26 -21.64 -18.98
C LEU A 355 0.82 -20.63 -19.41
N HIS A 356 1.44 -19.95 -18.44
CA HIS A 356 2.51 -19.00 -18.71
C HIS A 356 3.75 -19.69 -19.28
N LEU A 357 4.14 -20.84 -18.71
CA LEU A 357 5.22 -21.67 -19.26
C LEU A 357 4.88 -22.09 -20.69
N LYS A 358 3.68 -22.64 -20.90
CA LYS A 358 3.24 -23.19 -22.18
C LYS A 358 3.19 -22.16 -23.30
N HIS A 359 2.66 -20.97 -23.04
CA HIS A 359 2.32 -20.00 -24.08
C HIS A 359 3.28 -18.82 -24.19
N VAL A 360 3.93 -18.41 -23.10
CA VAL A 360 4.77 -17.20 -23.07
C VAL A 360 6.25 -17.55 -22.98
N VAL A 361 6.61 -18.49 -22.10
CA VAL A 361 8.03 -18.79 -21.80
C VAL A 361 8.61 -19.86 -22.72
N ALA A 362 7.83 -20.85 -23.16
CA ALA A 362 8.34 -21.93 -24.03
C ALA A 362 9.09 -21.43 -25.29
N PRO A 363 8.63 -20.38 -26.01
CA PRO A 363 9.37 -19.83 -27.14
C PRO A 363 10.76 -19.28 -26.81
N LEU A 364 11.04 -18.97 -25.54
CA LEU A 364 12.35 -18.52 -25.08
C LEU A 364 13.37 -19.67 -24.96
N GLN A 365 12.96 -20.93 -25.13
CA GLN A 365 13.84 -22.11 -25.09
C GLN A 365 14.69 -22.19 -23.80
N PRO A 366 14.07 -22.17 -22.60
CA PRO A 366 14.81 -22.26 -21.35
C PRO A 366 15.55 -23.61 -21.22
N ASP A 367 16.73 -23.61 -20.60
CA ASP A 367 17.47 -24.82 -20.22
C ASP A 367 17.12 -25.29 -18.81
N LEU A 368 16.60 -24.37 -17.99
CA LEU A 368 16.18 -24.60 -16.62
C LEU A 368 14.93 -23.76 -16.33
N VAL A 369 13.90 -24.40 -15.80
CA VAL A 369 12.72 -23.76 -15.23
C VAL A 369 12.83 -23.83 -13.70
N VAL A 370 12.89 -22.65 -13.08
CA VAL A 370 12.78 -22.47 -11.63
C VAL A 370 11.35 -22.05 -11.34
N LEU A 371 10.65 -22.84 -10.54
CA LEU A 371 9.28 -22.55 -10.14
C LEU A 371 9.25 -22.13 -8.66
N ASN A 372 8.94 -20.86 -8.41
CA ASN A 372 8.79 -20.31 -7.07
C ASN A 372 7.33 -20.42 -6.63
N VAL A 373 7.09 -21.08 -5.49
CA VAL A 373 5.75 -21.28 -4.93
C VAL A 373 5.74 -20.93 -3.44
N ASP A 374 4.81 -20.07 -3.04
CA ASP A 374 4.47 -19.83 -1.64
C ASP A 374 3.13 -20.47 -1.24
N MET A 375 2.69 -20.20 -0.02
CA MET A 375 1.50 -20.86 0.54
C MET A 375 0.19 -20.21 0.10
N THR A 376 0.23 -18.97 -0.40
CA THR A 376 -0.94 -18.31 -0.99
C THR A 376 -1.28 -18.85 -2.36
N ASP A 377 -0.29 -19.30 -3.14
CA ASP A 377 -0.52 -19.94 -4.43
C ASP A 377 -1.52 -21.09 -4.36
N VAL A 378 -1.48 -21.86 -3.27
CA VAL A 378 -2.36 -23.01 -3.06
C VAL A 378 -3.80 -22.58 -2.77
N HIS A 379 -3.97 -21.45 -2.07
CA HIS A 379 -5.26 -20.79 -1.92
C HIS A 379 -5.82 -20.31 -3.26
N GLU A 380 -4.97 -19.64 -4.04
CA GLU A 380 -5.38 -19.05 -5.31
C GLU A 380 -5.75 -20.12 -6.36
N ASP A 381 -5.02 -21.24 -6.41
CA ASP A 381 -5.34 -22.38 -7.28
C ASP A 381 -6.74 -22.94 -6.97
N MET A 382 -7.11 -23.06 -5.69
CA MET A 382 -8.44 -23.53 -5.30
C MET A 382 -9.54 -22.63 -5.89
N ILE A 383 -9.35 -21.30 -5.86
CA ILE A 383 -10.31 -20.32 -6.39
C ILE A 383 -10.35 -20.33 -7.92
N ARG A 384 -9.17 -20.38 -8.57
CA ARG A 384 -9.07 -20.31 -10.04
C ARG A 384 -9.50 -21.60 -10.72
N THR A 385 -9.34 -22.76 -10.07
CA THR A 385 -9.81 -24.05 -10.59
C THR A 385 -11.32 -24.04 -10.82
N GLU A 386 -12.11 -23.36 -9.97
CA GLU A 386 -13.58 -23.29 -10.13
C GLU A 386 -14.04 -22.62 -11.43
N ILE A 387 -13.19 -21.77 -12.03
CA ILE A 387 -13.50 -21.03 -13.26
C ILE A 387 -12.66 -21.49 -14.45
N ALA A 388 -11.76 -22.45 -14.26
CA ALA A 388 -10.85 -22.94 -15.29
C ALA A 388 -11.52 -23.93 -16.23
N SER A 389 -11.07 -23.94 -17.49
CA SER A 389 -11.29 -25.05 -18.42
C SER A 389 -10.10 -26.00 -18.32
N LEU A 390 -10.35 -27.26 -17.99
CA LEU A 390 -9.32 -28.28 -17.80
C LEU A 390 -9.37 -29.33 -18.91
N ASP A 391 -8.21 -29.91 -19.24
CA ASP A 391 -8.12 -31.07 -20.15
C ASP A 391 -8.46 -32.40 -19.44
N ALA A 392 -8.33 -33.51 -20.17
CA ALA A 392 -8.63 -34.85 -19.65
C ALA A 392 -7.70 -35.28 -18.50
N GLN A 393 -6.51 -34.68 -18.39
CA GLN A 393 -5.55 -34.90 -17.30
C GLN A 393 -5.81 -33.94 -16.12
N GLY A 394 -6.76 -33.03 -16.28
CA GLY A 394 -7.09 -31.99 -15.32
C GLY A 394 -6.05 -30.87 -15.25
N LEU A 395 -5.26 -30.67 -16.31
CA LEU A 395 -4.37 -29.51 -16.47
C LEU A 395 -5.13 -28.36 -17.13
N PRO A 396 -4.77 -27.09 -16.86
CA PRO A 396 -5.51 -25.96 -17.37
C PRO A 396 -5.26 -25.77 -18.86
N VAL A 397 -6.34 -25.62 -19.61
CA VAL A 397 -6.36 -25.18 -21.02
C VAL A 397 -6.56 -23.66 -21.07
N ALA A 398 -7.43 -23.13 -20.22
CA ALA A 398 -7.68 -21.70 -20.09
C ALA A 398 -8.20 -21.37 -18.69
N VAL A 399 -7.83 -20.19 -18.18
CA VAL A 399 -8.44 -19.58 -17.00
C VAL A 399 -8.94 -18.20 -17.42
N PRO A 400 -10.26 -17.95 -17.44
CA PRO A 400 -10.81 -16.68 -17.88
C PRO A 400 -10.44 -15.58 -16.90
N ALA A 401 -10.00 -14.42 -17.42
CA ALA A 401 -9.70 -13.23 -16.61
C ALA A 401 -10.99 -12.60 -16.06
N ASN A 402 -11.56 -13.21 -15.03
CA ASN A 402 -12.83 -12.80 -14.43
C ASN A 402 -12.63 -12.40 -12.97
N ARG A 403 -11.97 -11.26 -12.76
CA ARG A 403 -11.76 -10.65 -11.43
C ARG A 403 -13.04 -10.52 -10.62
N ARG A 404 -14.19 -10.35 -11.28
CA ARG A 404 -15.50 -10.28 -10.62
C ARG A 404 -15.91 -11.62 -10.01
N LEU A 405 -15.67 -12.73 -10.69
CA LEU A 405 -15.94 -14.08 -10.17
C LEU A 405 -14.90 -14.51 -9.14
N GLU A 406 -13.62 -14.20 -9.36
CA GLU A 406 -12.57 -14.47 -8.37
C GLU A 406 -12.84 -13.73 -7.05
N SER A 407 -13.07 -12.42 -7.10
CA SER A 407 -13.40 -11.63 -5.90
C SER A 407 -14.72 -12.09 -5.26
N ALA A 408 -15.70 -12.50 -6.07
CA ALA A 408 -16.98 -12.99 -5.58
C ALA A 408 -16.86 -14.23 -4.68
N GLN A 409 -15.88 -15.09 -4.96
CA GLN A 409 -15.63 -16.33 -4.23
C GLN A 409 -14.95 -16.09 -2.88
N THR A 410 -14.20 -15.00 -2.73
CA THR A 410 -13.43 -14.68 -1.51
C THR A 410 -14.06 -13.61 -0.62
N LEU A 411 -15.08 -12.89 -1.09
CA LEU A 411 -15.85 -11.97 -0.26
C LEU A 411 -16.37 -12.70 1.01
N LEU A 412 -16.56 -11.97 2.10
CA LEU A 412 -17.00 -12.53 3.39
C LEU A 412 -18.46 -12.99 3.39
N PRO A 413 -18.79 -14.07 4.10
CA PRO A 413 -20.17 -14.53 4.25
C PRO A 413 -21.06 -13.48 4.95
N ILE A 414 -22.31 -13.33 4.49
CA ILE A 414 -23.38 -12.55 5.14
C ILE A 414 -24.14 -13.43 6.14
N LEU A 415 -24.26 -14.73 5.87
CA LEU A 415 -25.03 -15.64 6.72
C LEU A 415 -24.25 -15.98 8.01
N PRO A 416 -24.98 -16.17 9.14
CA PRO A 416 -24.37 -16.59 10.39
C PRO A 416 -23.74 -17.98 10.25
N PRO A 417 -22.77 -18.35 11.12
CA PRO A 417 -22.03 -19.61 11.03
C PRO A 417 -22.90 -20.86 10.82
N ALA A 418 -24.06 -20.93 11.48
CA ALA A 418 -25.01 -22.04 11.40
C ALA A 418 -25.62 -22.28 10.01
N LEU A 419 -25.60 -21.27 9.13
CA LEU A 419 -26.23 -21.32 7.79
C LEU A 419 -25.21 -21.25 6.64
N ARG A 420 -23.90 -21.28 6.93
CA ARG A 420 -22.84 -21.14 5.91
C ARG A 420 -22.84 -22.23 4.83
N GLY A 421 -23.30 -23.44 5.16
CA GLY A 421 -23.43 -24.53 4.19
C GLY A 421 -24.40 -24.21 3.04
N LEU A 422 -25.35 -23.29 3.26
CA LEU A 422 -26.32 -22.83 2.25
C LEU A 422 -25.77 -21.68 1.40
N GLU A 423 -24.61 -21.14 1.75
CA GLU A 423 -24.11 -19.88 1.22
C GLU A 423 -23.30 -20.06 -0.06
N ALA A 424 -22.59 -21.19 -0.22
CA ALA A 424 -21.86 -21.52 -1.43
C ALA A 424 -22.73 -21.49 -2.72
N PRO A 425 -23.96 -22.06 -2.76
CA PRO A 425 -24.82 -21.95 -3.94
C PRO A 425 -25.37 -20.53 -4.15
N ILE A 426 -25.69 -19.80 -3.08
CA ILE A 426 -26.24 -18.43 -3.17
C ILE A 426 -25.16 -17.40 -3.53
N ALA A 427 -23.90 -17.65 -3.17
CA ALA A 427 -22.75 -16.84 -3.56
C ALA A 427 -22.62 -16.69 -5.08
N ARG A 428 -23.15 -17.62 -5.87
CA ARG A 428 -23.12 -17.54 -7.34
C ARG A 428 -24.22 -16.64 -7.92
N LEU A 429 -25.22 -16.24 -7.12
CA LEU A 429 -26.33 -15.39 -7.57
C LEU A 429 -25.89 -13.93 -7.75
N ALA A 430 -26.18 -13.37 -8.93
CA ALA A 430 -25.82 -11.98 -9.27
C ALA A 430 -26.44 -10.95 -8.30
N VAL A 431 -27.66 -11.20 -7.81
CA VAL A 431 -28.35 -10.34 -6.83
C VAL A 431 -27.63 -10.34 -5.49
N TYR A 432 -27.20 -11.50 -5.02
CA TYR A 432 -26.45 -11.65 -3.77
C TYR A 432 -25.07 -10.96 -3.87
N GLN A 433 -24.39 -11.12 -5.01
CA GLN A 433 -23.11 -10.45 -5.26
C GLN A 433 -23.24 -8.92 -5.37
N ARG A 434 -24.36 -8.42 -5.94
CA ARG A 434 -24.65 -6.99 -5.99
C ARG A 434 -24.93 -6.42 -4.61
N LEU A 435 -25.68 -7.14 -3.78
CA LEU A 435 -25.94 -6.75 -2.39
C LEU A 435 -24.63 -6.61 -1.60
N ARG A 436 -23.75 -7.61 -1.67
CA ARG A 436 -22.46 -7.63 -0.95
C ARG A 436 -21.51 -6.50 -1.30
N ARG A 437 -21.57 -6.02 -2.55
CA ARG A 437 -20.74 -4.92 -3.07
C ARG A 437 -21.33 -3.55 -2.83
N SER A 438 -22.60 -3.48 -2.44
CA SER A 438 -23.28 -2.22 -2.15
C SER A 438 -22.81 -1.64 -0.82
N SER A 439 -23.04 -0.34 -0.62
CA SER A 439 -22.82 0.31 0.68
C SER A 439 -23.62 -0.37 1.81
N VAL A 440 -24.81 -0.90 1.50
CA VAL A 440 -25.64 -1.67 2.44
C VAL A 440 -24.99 -3.01 2.79
N GLY A 441 -24.43 -3.70 1.80
CA GLY A 441 -23.65 -4.92 2.02
C GLY A 441 -22.43 -4.65 2.90
N HIS A 442 -21.61 -3.66 2.56
CA HIS A 442 -20.45 -3.29 3.38
C HIS A 442 -20.83 -2.84 4.81
N TRP A 443 -22.00 -2.22 4.99
CA TRP A 443 -22.52 -1.89 6.31
C TRP A 443 -22.93 -3.15 7.11
N LEU A 444 -23.55 -4.13 6.45
CA LEU A 444 -23.97 -5.40 7.08
C LEU A 444 -22.80 -6.34 7.40
N VAL A 445 -21.81 -6.45 6.51
CA VAL A 445 -20.73 -7.44 6.61
C VAL A 445 -19.33 -6.86 6.83
N GLY A 446 -19.17 -5.54 6.97
CA GLY A 446 -17.85 -4.91 7.07
C GLY A 446 -17.10 -4.85 5.74
N ARG A 447 -16.02 -4.07 5.69
CA ARG A 447 -15.15 -3.96 4.51
C ARG A 447 -14.22 -5.18 4.40
N PRO A 448 -13.80 -5.58 3.18
CA PRO A 448 -12.98 -6.77 2.93
C PRO A 448 -11.52 -6.72 3.43
N LEU A 449 -11.12 -5.69 4.19
CA LEU A 449 -9.89 -5.72 4.97
C LEU A 449 -10.25 -6.16 6.39
N VAL A 450 -10.03 -7.45 6.68
CA VAL A 450 -10.41 -8.06 7.94
C VAL A 450 -9.16 -8.25 8.76
N ASP A 451 -9.03 -7.48 9.85
CA ASP A 451 -8.00 -7.76 10.85
C ASP A 451 -8.23 -9.13 11.50
N ALA A 452 -7.20 -9.64 12.19
CA ALA A 452 -7.24 -10.98 12.78
C ALA A 452 -8.38 -11.16 13.80
N ALA A 453 -8.74 -10.09 14.53
CA ALA A 453 -9.80 -10.15 15.54
C ALA A 453 -11.18 -10.32 14.89
N ALA A 454 -11.44 -9.60 13.80
CA ALA A 454 -12.69 -9.71 13.05
C ALA A 454 -12.84 -11.07 12.35
N MET A 455 -11.76 -11.70 11.87
CA MET A 455 -11.81 -13.06 11.32
C MET A 455 -12.18 -14.10 12.38
N GLU A 456 -11.62 -13.97 13.57
CA GLU A 456 -11.84 -14.90 14.69
C GLU A 456 -13.23 -14.76 15.31
N GLN A 457 -13.72 -13.53 15.50
CA GLN A 457 -15.10 -13.27 15.94
C GLN A 457 -16.13 -13.90 15.00
N ARG A 458 -15.78 -14.02 13.72
CA ARG A 458 -16.62 -14.65 12.70
C ARG A 458 -16.32 -16.13 12.53
N GLY A 459 -15.35 -16.73 13.23
CA GLY A 459 -14.96 -18.12 13.03
C GLY A 459 -14.60 -18.43 11.57
N LEU A 460 -13.86 -17.52 10.93
CA LEU A 460 -13.36 -17.70 9.55
C LEU A 460 -11.91 -18.17 9.51
N VAL A 461 -11.22 -18.12 10.65
CA VAL A 461 -9.84 -18.62 10.77
C VAL A 461 -9.80 -20.10 10.43
N GLY A 462 -8.97 -20.46 9.45
CA GLY A 462 -8.81 -21.83 8.98
C GLY A 462 -9.77 -22.27 7.86
N ASP A 463 -10.78 -21.48 7.52
CA ASP A 463 -11.58 -21.71 6.31
C ASP A 463 -10.80 -21.18 5.10
N LEU A 464 -10.24 -22.07 4.31
CA LEU A 464 -9.37 -21.70 3.20
C LEU A 464 -10.10 -20.81 2.19
N ARG A 465 -11.42 -20.80 2.09
CA ARG A 465 -12.09 -19.89 1.14
C ARG A 465 -11.93 -18.42 1.55
N TYR A 466 -11.88 -18.13 2.84
CA TYR A 466 -11.89 -16.76 3.40
C TYR A 466 -10.59 -16.37 4.10
N ASP A 467 -9.80 -17.35 4.52
CA ASP A 467 -8.51 -17.19 5.17
C ASP A 467 -7.41 -17.63 4.20
N PRO A 468 -6.82 -16.70 3.41
CA PRO A 468 -5.78 -17.03 2.45
C PRO A 468 -4.51 -17.58 3.13
N MET A 469 -4.36 -17.33 4.44
CA MET A 469 -3.24 -17.82 5.23
C MET A 469 -3.54 -19.17 5.91
N ALA A 470 -4.71 -19.77 5.73
CA ALA A 470 -5.11 -21.00 6.41
C ALA A 470 -4.10 -22.15 6.21
N ILE A 471 -3.47 -22.25 5.04
CA ILE A 471 -2.45 -23.26 4.73
C ILE A 471 -1.16 -23.08 5.54
N THR A 472 -0.87 -21.86 5.99
CA THR A 472 0.27 -21.59 6.87
C THR A 472 -0.03 -21.88 8.34
N ARG A 473 -1.29 -22.20 8.67
CA ARG A 473 -1.72 -22.61 10.00
C ARG A 473 -1.61 -24.13 10.09
N ASP A 474 -1.34 -24.62 11.29
CA ASP A 474 -1.20 -26.06 11.54
C ASP A 474 -2.59 -26.72 11.61
N LEU A 475 -3.24 -26.81 10.44
CA LEU A 475 -4.62 -27.27 10.28
C LEU A 475 -4.68 -28.40 9.25
N GLU A 476 -5.44 -29.43 9.55
CA GLU A 476 -5.76 -30.54 8.64
C GLU A 476 -7.26 -30.56 8.37
N THR A 477 -7.68 -29.93 7.28
CA THR A 477 -9.06 -29.98 6.82
C THR A 477 -9.13 -30.62 5.45
N GLU A 478 -10.28 -31.21 5.11
CA GLU A 478 -10.57 -31.73 3.76
C GLU A 478 -10.33 -30.67 2.67
N GLN A 479 -10.64 -29.40 2.95
CA GLN A 479 -10.41 -28.30 2.03
C GLN A 479 -8.92 -28.07 1.78
N ILE A 480 -8.08 -28.11 2.83
CA ILE A 480 -6.63 -27.99 2.73
C ILE A 480 -6.04 -29.18 1.95
N HIS A 481 -6.51 -30.41 2.22
CA HIS A 481 -6.05 -31.60 1.50
C HIS A 481 -6.38 -31.52 0.00
N ARG A 482 -7.60 -31.07 -0.35
CA ARG A 482 -8.00 -30.87 -1.75
C ARG A 482 -7.18 -29.78 -2.44
N ALA A 483 -6.93 -28.66 -1.75
CA ALA A 483 -6.13 -27.57 -2.31
C ALA A 483 -4.69 -28.02 -2.62
N TRP A 484 -4.04 -28.75 -1.71
CA TRP A 484 -2.73 -29.34 -1.97
C TRP A 484 -2.72 -30.34 -3.12
N ALA A 485 -3.76 -31.18 -3.24
CA ALA A 485 -3.88 -32.12 -4.35
C ALA A 485 -4.04 -31.41 -5.71
N LEU A 486 -4.76 -30.28 -5.75
CA LEU A 486 -4.91 -29.45 -6.95
C LEU A 486 -3.58 -28.79 -7.33
N SER A 487 -2.96 -28.03 -6.42
CA SER A 487 -1.68 -27.35 -6.71
C SER A 487 -0.57 -28.34 -7.03
N GLY A 488 -0.52 -29.49 -6.34
CA GLY A 488 0.43 -30.55 -6.65
C GLY A 488 0.29 -31.11 -8.07
N ARG A 489 -0.94 -31.19 -8.59
CA ARG A 489 -1.21 -31.59 -10.00
C ARG A 489 -0.63 -30.57 -10.97
N TYR A 490 -0.83 -29.29 -10.72
CA TYR A 490 -0.32 -28.23 -11.61
C TYR A 490 1.20 -28.11 -11.55
N ILE A 491 1.81 -28.19 -10.36
CA ILE A 491 3.28 -28.22 -10.19
C ILE A 491 3.88 -29.40 -10.96
N ARG A 492 3.30 -30.59 -10.86
CA ARG A 492 3.72 -31.74 -11.66
C ARG A 492 3.57 -31.48 -13.16
N GLY A 493 2.44 -30.91 -13.58
CA GLY A 493 2.21 -30.54 -14.98
C GLY A 493 3.26 -29.58 -15.53
N ILE A 494 3.69 -28.60 -14.73
CA ILE A 494 4.78 -27.66 -15.08
C ILE A 494 6.10 -28.41 -15.21
N SER A 495 6.41 -29.33 -14.30
CA SER A 495 7.61 -30.17 -14.36
C SER A 495 7.64 -31.02 -15.63
N ASP A 496 6.53 -31.69 -15.96
CA ASP A 496 6.40 -32.54 -17.14
C ASP A 496 6.49 -31.71 -18.43
N LEU A 497 5.87 -30.52 -18.45
CA LEU A 497 5.97 -29.58 -19.57
C LEU A 497 7.42 -29.08 -19.76
N ALA A 498 8.11 -28.68 -18.68
CA ALA A 498 9.51 -28.26 -18.74
C ALA A 498 10.40 -29.36 -19.33
N ARG A 499 10.24 -30.61 -18.89
CA ARG A 499 10.97 -31.77 -19.45
C ARG A 499 10.65 -31.98 -20.94
N SER A 500 9.39 -31.84 -21.35
CA SER A 500 8.99 -31.96 -22.75
C SER A 500 9.60 -30.88 -23.66
N LEU A 501 9.95 -29.72 -23.09
CA LEU A 501 10.69 -28.64 -23.76
C LEU A 501 12.21 -28.87 -23.77
N GLY A 502 12.70 -29.98 -23.19
CA GLY A 502 14.13 -30.25 -23.01
C GLY A 502 14.77 -29.48 -21.85
N ALA A 503 13.98 -28.79 -21.02
CA ALA A 503 14.46 -28.03 -19.88
C ALA A 503 14.54 -28.90 -18.62
N ARG A 504 15.52 -28.60 -17.76
CA ARG A 504 15.53 -29.09 -16.37
C ARG A 504 14.50 -28.33 -15.54
N PHE A 505 14.06 -28.90 -14.43
CA PHE A 505 13.05 -28.31 -13.55
C PHE A 505 13.48 -28.37 -12.09
N VAL A 506 13.19 -27.31 -11.34
CA VAL A 506 13.34 -27.24 -9.88
C VAL A 506 12.20 -26.44 -9.27
N LEU A 507 11.67 -26.95 -8.16
CA LEU A 507 10.72 -26.24 -7.33
C LEU A 507 11.47 -25.49 -6.23
N VAL A 508 11.09 -24.25 -5.97
CA VAL A 508 11.58 -23.46 -4.85
C VAL A 508 10.38 -23.04 -4.00
N THR A 509 10.50 -23.21 -2.69
CA THR A 509 9.49 -22.74 -1.74
C THR A 509 10.11 -21.82 -0.69
N TYR A 510 9.39 -20.75 -0.36
CA TYR A 510 9.84 -19.69 0.54
C TYR A 510 8.72 -19.28 1.50
N PRO A 511 9.06 -18.76 2.69
CA PRO A 511 8.08 -18.42 3.71
C PRO A 511 7.54 -16.99 3.59
N HIS A 512 6.34 -16.76 4.14
CA HIS A 512 5.89 -15.41 4.49
C HIS A 512 6.43 -14.94 5.84
N ALA A 513 6.35 -13.63 6.07
CA ALA A 513 6.82 -12.95 7.28
C ALA A 513 6.41 -13.64 8.60
N HIS A 514 5.17 -14.11 8.72
CA HIS A 514 4.65 -14.76 9.93
C HIS A 514 5.19 -16.18 10.19
N GLN A 515 5.75 -16.84 9.17
CA GLN A 515 6.40 -18.16 9.29
C GLN A 515 7.90 -18.04 9.66
N VAL A 516 8.44 -16.83 9.55
CA VAL A 516 9.85 -16.49 9.78
C VAL A 516 10.08 -15.92 11.17
N SER A 517 9.27 -14.94 11.60
CA SER A 517 9.42 -14.26 12.88
C SER A 517 8.07 -13.86 13.49
N ALA A 518 8.04 -13.66 14.81
CA ALA A 518 6.88 -13.11 15.51
C ALA A 518 6.64 -11.62 15.21
N THR A 519 7.63 -10.91 14.67
CA THR A 519 7.60 -9.44 14.50
C THR A 519 7.78 -8.97 13.06
N ALA A 520 8.19 -9.81 12.11
CA ALA A 520 8.38 -9.41 10.72
C ALA A 520 7.09 -8.86 10.06
N SER A 521 7.17 -7.77 9.30
CA SER A 521 6.00 -7.16 8.64
C SER A 521 4.77 -6.95 9.56
N PRO A 522 4.85 -6.12 10.63
CA PRO A 522 3.76 -5.95 11.60
C PRO A 522 2.42 -5.51 11.02
N ALA A 523 2.41 -4.57 10.06
CA ALA A 523 1.16 -4.11 9.44
C ALA A 523 0.68 -5.08 8.35
N GLY A 524 1.60 -5.65 7.56
CA GLY A 524 1.28 -6.65 6.54
C GLY A 524 0.65 -7.91 7.10
N ARG A 525 1.15 -8.45 8.22
CA ARG A 525 0.54 -9.62 8.85
C ARG A 525 -0.87 -9.33 9.38
N ASN A 526 -1.11 -8.13 9.91
CA ASN A 526 -2.41 -7.76 10.44
C ASN A 526 -3.46 -7.65 9.32
N SER A 527 -3.08 -7.17 8.13
CA SER A 527 -3.98 -7.00 6.99
C SER A 527 -4.45 -8.31 6.36
N VAL A 528 -3.81 -9.44 6.68
CA VAL A 528 -4.17 -10.80 6.25
C VAL A 528 -4.65 -11.70 7.39
N GLY A 529 -5.03 -11.11 8.53
CA GLY A 529 -5.57 -11.88 9.65
C GLY A 529 -4.55 -12.70 10.44
N MET A 530 -3.29 -12.24 10.48
CA MET A 530 -2.21 -12.90 11.22
C MET A 530 -1.76 -12.09 12.43
N ARG A 531 -1.98 -12.67 13.62
CA ARG A 531 -1.55 -12.08 14.91
C ARG A 531 -0.01 -11.98 15.03
N PRO A 532 0.53 -11.10 15.91
CA PRO A 532 1.97 -10.96 16.18
C PRO A 532 2.57 -12.15 16.95
N ARG A 533 2.57 -13.33 16.32
CA ARG A 533 3.21 -14.55 16.82
C ARG A 533 3.91 -15.27 15.67
N LEU A 534 4.83 -16.17 16.01
CA LEU A 534 5.44 -17.06 15.04
C LEU A 534 4.48 -18.22 14.71
N TYR A 535 4.24 -18.46 13.43
CA TYR A 535 3.52 -19.62 12.91
C TYR A 535 4.54 -20.63 12.40
N ALA A 536 5.09 -21.40 13.33
CA ALA A 536 6.30 -22.18 13.08
C ALA A 536 6.11 -23.47 12.26
N SER A 537 4.89 -23.79 11.82
CA SER A 537 4.61 -25.04 11.11
C SER A 537 5.45 -25.16 9.84
N GLU A 538 6.18 -26.27 9.74
CA GLU A 538 7.02 -26.62 8.58
C GLU A 538 6.27 -27.52 7.60
N ARG A 539 5.07 -27.97 7.98
CA ARG A 539 4.27 -28.93 7.23
C ARG A 539 4.05 -28.53 5.76
N PRO A 540 3.67 -27.29 5.42
CA PRO A 540 3.49 -26.89 4.02
C PRO A 540 4.74 -27.12 3.15
N PHE A 541 5.91 -26.82 3.71
CA PHE A 541 7.19 -27.03 3.04
C PHE A 541 7.51 -28.52 2.89
N LYS A 542 7.23 -29.33 3.92
CA LYS A 542 7.38 -30.80 3.87
C LYS A 542 6.47 -31.46 2.83
N ILE A 543 5.27 -30.93 2.62
CA ILE A 543 4.35 -31.42 1.57
C ILE A 543 4.98 -31.21 0.18
N LEU A 544 5.57 -30.04 -0.07
CA LEU A 544 6.25 -29.75 -1.33
C LEU A 544 7.52 -30.59 -1.53
N GLU A 545 8.32 -30.78 -0.48
CA GLU A 545 9.48 -31.69 -0.50
C GLU A 545 9.05 -33.13 -0.84
N ALA A 546 7.99 -33.63 -0.21
CA ALA A 546 7.44 -34.97 -0.47
C ALA A 546 6.87 -35.10 -1.89
N LEU A 547 6.27 -34.03 -2.42
CA LEU A 547 5.80 -33.98 -3.81
C LEU A 547 6.98 -34.14 -4.80
N GLY A 548 8.07 -33.41 -4.57
CA GLY A 548 9.28 -33.52 -5.40
C GLY A 548 9.93 -34.89 -5.32
N ALA A 549 10.05 -35.46 -4.12
CA ALA A 549 10.55 -36.82 -3.94
C ALA A 549 9.69 -37.86 -4.68
N ARG A 550 8.36 -37.72 -4.64
CA ARG A 550 7.42 -38.62 -5.31
C ARG A 550 7.47 -38.53 -6.84
N HIS A 551 7.74 -37.35 -7.39
CA HIS A 551 7.67 -37.07 -8.84
C HIS A 551 9.03 -36.78 -9.51
N GLY A 552 10.12 -37.02 -8.79
CA GLY A 552 11.47 -36.99 -9.33
C GLY A 552 11.95 -35.60 -9.75
N PHE A 553 11.67 -34.57 -8.94
CA PHE A 553 12.26 -33.24 -9.14
C PHE A 553 12.82 -32.65 -7.84
N PRO A 554 13.91 -31.86 -7.92
CA PRO A 554 14.51 -31.22 -6.75
C PRO A 554 13.61 -30.11 -6.18
N VAL A 555 13.67 -29.94 -4.86
CA VAL A 555 12.95 -28.91 -4.11
C VAL A 555 13.95 -28.14 -3.25
N ILE A 556 14.02 -26.83 -3.46
CA ILE A 556 14.83 -25.91 -2.66
C ILE A 556 13.91 -25.25 -1.64
N ASN A 557 14.08 -25.59 -0.36
CA ASN A 557 13.30 -25.04 0.74
C ASN A 557 14.08 -23.92 1.46
N LEU A 558 13.56 -22.70 1.39
CA LEU A 558 14.24 -21.51 1.91
C LEU A 558 13.83 -21.13 3.34
N LEU A 559 12.96 -21.90 4.00
CA LEU A 559 12.45 -21.57 5.34
C LEU A 559 13.56 -21.32 6.36
N ALA A 560 14.53 -22.23 6.45
CA ALA A 560 15.62 -22.14 7.42
C ALA A 560 16.52 -20.91 7.17
N LEU A 561 16.84 -20.64 5.89
CA LEU A 561 17.62 -19.48 5.51
C LEU A 561 16.92 -18.17 5.89
N PHE A 562 15.64 -18.04 5.57
CA PHE A 562 14.87 -16.83 5.89
C PHE A 562 14.74 -16.61 7.40
N ARG A 563 14.49 -17.67 8.19
CA ARG A 563 14.47 -17.59 9.67
C ARG A 563 15.79 -17.08 10.23
N HIS A 564 16.90 -17.62 9.74
CA HIS A 564 18.22 -17.20 10.17
C HIS A 564 18.51 -15.73 9.79
N ARG A 565 18.29 -15.37 8.52
CA ARG A 565 18.61 -14.04 8.01
C ARG A 565 17.70 -12.94 8.56
N GLU A 566 16.42 -13.21 8.79
CA GLU A 566 15.55 -12.24 9.47
C GLU A 566 16.04 -11.94 10.90
N ALA A 567 16.52 -12.95 11.62
CA ALA A 567 17.03 -12.78 12.98
C ALA A 567 18.38 -12.05 13.03
N VAL A 568 19.29 -12.35 12.09
CA VAL A 568 20.65 -11.78 12.08
C VAL A 568 20.67 -10.40 11.47
N ASP A 569 19.97 -10.20 10.36
CA ASP A 569 20.13 -9.01 9.53
C ASP A 569 18.82 -8.56 8.86
N GLY A 570 17.65 -8.82 9.45
CA GLY A 570 16.37 -8.25 8.99
C GLY A 570 16.34 -6.71 8.93
N PRO A 571 15.28 -6.10 8.35
CA PRO A 571 14.05 -6.73 7.90
C PRO A 571 14.11 -7.23 6.44
N LEU A 572 13.72 -8.49 6.24
CA LEU A 572 13.58 -9.10 4.92
C LEU A 572 12.23 -8.79 4.28
N PHE A 573 11.23 -8.44 5.08
CA PHE A 573 9.86 -8.16 4.63
C PHE A 573 9.49 -6.69 4.87
N ARG A 574 8.78 -6.09 3.92
CA ARG A 574 8.24 -4.73 4.02
C ARG A 574 7.24 -4.65 5.16
N TYR A 575 7.14 -3.48 5.78
CA TYR A 575 6.32 -3.29 6.96
C TYR A 575 4.82 -3.46 6.65
N GLU A 576 4.38 -3.03 5.46
CA GLU A 576 2.97 -2.81 5.10
C GLU A 576 2.24 -4.02 4.50
N ASP A 577 2.95 -4.90 3.78
CA ASP A 577 2.29 -5.86 2.87
C ASP A 577 3.01 -7.23 2.73
N MET A 578 3.92 -7.56 3.65
CA MET A 578 4.68 -8.83 3.70
C MET A 578 5.52 -9.17 2.47
N HIS A 579 5.64 -8.30 1.47
CA HIS A 579 6.54 -8.54 0.33
C HIS A 579 8.00 -8.34 0.74
N HIS A 580 8.93 -8.87 -0.05
CA HIS A 580 10.35 -8.69 0.21
C HIS A 580 10.79 -7.22 0.14
N THR A 581 11.69 -6.82 1.05
CA THR A 581 12.57 -5.66 0.84
C THR A 581 13.62 -6.00 -0.22
N ALA A 582 14.40 -5.02 -0.68
CA ALA A 582 15.56 -5.30 -1.54
C ALA A 582 16.52 -6.32 -0.91
N LYS A 583 16.60 -6.35 0.43
CA LYS A 583 17.38 -7.31 1.20
C LYS A 583 16.74 -8.71 1.22
N GLY A 584 15.43 -8.79 1.42
CA GLY A 584 14.70 -10.07 1.33
C GLY A 584 14.83 -10.71 -0.06
N ALA A 585 14.75 -9.91 -1.13
CA ALA A 585 14.95 -10.40 -2.49
C ALA A 585 16.39 -10.88 -2.75
N ASP A 586 17.38 -10.28 -2.07
CA ASP A 586 18.77 -10.73 -2.13
C ASP A 586 19.00 -12.06 -1.40
N VAL A 587 18.42 -12.23 -0.20
CA VAL A 587 18.42 -13.51 0.53
C VAL A 587 17.71 -14.60 -0.28
N PHE A 588 16.61 -14.25 -0.95
CA PHE A 588 15.92 -15.17 -1.84
C PHE A 588 16.86 -15.63 -2.98
N ALA A 589 17.52 -14.70 -3.67
CA ALA A 589 18.46 -15.03 -4.75
C ALA A 589 19.65 -15.87 -4.28
N GLU A 590 20.17 -15.58 -3.08
CA GLU A 590 21.24 -16.35 -2.44
C GLU A 590 20.83 -17.80 -2.16
N GLY A 591 19.63 -17.99 -1.59
CA GLY A 591 19.08 -19.31 -1.30
C GLY A 591 18.86 -20.14 -2.57
N VAL A 592 18.27 -19.53 -3.60
CA VAL A 592 18.08 -20.18 -4.91
C VAL A 592 19.43 -20.59 -5.50
N LEU A 593 20.41 -19.68 -5.56
CA LEU A 593 21.74 -20.01 -6.10
C LEU A 593 22.41 -21.17 -5.35
N THR A 594 22.29 -21.19 -4.01
CA THR A 594 22.87 -22.24 -3.18
C THR A 594 22.24 -23.60 -3.50
N GLY A 595 20.90 -23.67 -3.51
CA GLY A 595 20.18 -24.90 -3.85
C GLY A 595 20.41 -25.36 -5.30
N LEU A 596 20.52 -24.43 -6.26
CA LEU A 596 20.84 -24.76 -7.66
C LEU A 596 22.22 -25.45 -7.77
N ARG A 597 23.20 -25.04 -6.96
CA ARG A 597 24.53 -25.67 -6.92
C ARG A 597 24.49 -27.04 -6.25
N GLU A 598 23.80 -27.15 -5.10
CA GLU A 598 23.66 -28.40 -4.35
C GLU A 598 23.02 -29.51 -5.20
N HIS A 599 22.01 -29.15 -5.99
CA HIS A 599 21.35 -30.07 -6.92
C HIS A 599 22.07 -30.20 -8.28
N ARG A 600 23.26 -29.61 -8.46
CA ARG A 600 24.04 -29.64 -9.71
C ARG A 600 23.25 -29.17 -10.94
N LEU A 601 22.34 -28.21 -10.73
CA LEU A 601 21.54 -27.59 -11.78
C LEU A 601 22.30 -26.48 -12.49
N VAL A 602 23.35 -25.94 -11.87
CA VAL A 602 24.29 -25.00 -12.48
C VAL A 602 25.72 -25.43 -12.17
N THR A 603 26.64 -25.17 -13.10
CA THR A 603 28.07 -25.45 -12.93
C THR A 603 28.80 -24.12 -12.79
N CYS A 604 29.45 -23.89 -11.66
CA CYS A 604 30.19 -22.67 -11.35
C CYS A 604 31.69 -22.92 -11.35
N ALA A 605 32.48 -21.92 -11.73
CA ALA A 605 33.90 -21.94 -11.44
C ALA A 605 34.10 -21.90 -9.91
N GLY A 606 35.17 -22.56 -9.45
CA GLY A 606 35.51 -22.73 -8.03
C GLY A 606 35.68 -21.43 -7.27
#